data_AF-A0A1V5KJ33-F1
#
_entry.id   AF-A0A1V5KJ33-F1
#
_cell.length_a   1.000
_cell.length_b   1.000
_cell.length_c   1.000
_cell.angle_alpha   90.00
_cell.angle_beta   90.00
_cell.angle_gamma   90.00
#
_symmetry.space_group_name_H-M   'P 1'
#
loop_
_entity.id
_entity.type
_entity.pdbx_description
1 polymer ?
#
loop_
_entity_poly.entity_id
_entity_poly.type
_entity_poly.pdbx_seq_one_letter_code
_entity_poly.pdbx_strand_id
1 'polypeptide(L)' 'MSNANLVVLIESDAEACRYFLSLPEDVRAQLAASPNGIGTLKDLRTRADQLMGGG' A
#
# COMPACT_ATOMS: atom_id res chain seq x y z
N MET A 1 -6.67 -19.21 2.83
CA MET A 1 -6.02 -18.16 3.63
C MET A 1 -5.59 -17.07 2.68
N SER A 2 -6.29 -15.95 2.65
CA SER A 2 -5.95 -14.84 1.75
C SER A 2 -4.66 -14.20 2.24
N ASN A 3 -3.56 -14.40 1.52
CA ASN A 3 -2.30 -13.70 1.77
C ASN A 3 -2.50 -12.22 1.41
N ALA A 4 -2.97 -11.43 2.38
CA ALA A 4 -3.08 -9.98 2.26
C ALA A 4 -1.66 -9.40 2.12
N ASN A 5 -1.27 -9.13 0.88
CA ASN A 5 0.05 -8.64 0.53
C ASN A 5 -0.08 -7.53 -0.51
N LEU A 6 0.58 -6.40 -0.24
CA LEU A 6 0.61 -5.23 -1.11
C LEU A 6 0.98 -5.60 -2.56
N VAL A 7 1.96 -6.48 -2.75
CA VAL A 7 2.43 -6.91 -4.07
C VAL A 7 1.30 -7.60 -4.84
N VAL A 8 0.60 -8.53 -4.19
CA VAL A 8 -0.55 -9.23 -4.79
C VAL A 8 -1.68 -8.24 -5.10
N LEU A 9 -1.91 -7.25 -4.22
CA LEU A 9 -2.90 -6.21 -4.43
C LEU A 9 -2.57 -5.34 -5.65
N ILE A 10 -1.34 -4.81 -5.76
CA ILE A 10 -0.96 -3.95 -6.90
C ILE A 10 -0.88 -4.72 -8.22
N GLU A 11 -0.58 -6.03 -8.18
CA GLU A 11 -0.59 -6.88 -9.37
C GLU A 11 -2.02 -7.23 -9.82
N SER A 12 -2.94 -7.40 -8.88
CA SER A 12 -4.34 -7.79 -9.17
C SER A 12 -5.26 -6.59 -9.42
N ASP A 13 -4.92 -5.42 -8.88
CA ASP A 13 -5.77 -4.22 -8.89
C ASP A 13 -5.00 -3.00 -9.43
N ALA A 14 -5.42 -2.56 -10.62
CA ALA A 14 -4.81 -1.42 -11.31
C ALA A 14 -5.02 -0.09 -10.58
N GLU A 15 -6.10 0.06 -9.79
CA GLU A 15 -6.36 1.27 -9.01
C GLU A 15 -5.42 1.34 -7.79
N ALA A 16 -5.18 0.21 -7.13
CA ALA A 16 -4.19 0.10 -6.06
C ALA A 16 -2.77 0.35 -6.56
N CYS A 17 -2.42 -0.17 -7.74
CA CYS A 17 -1.13 0.12 -8.38
C CYS A 17 -0.96 1.63 -8.66
N ARG A 18 -1.96 2.26 -9.27
CA ARG A 18 -1.95 3.71 -9.55
C ARG A 18 -1.85 4.54 -8.28
N TYR A 19 -2.62 4.19 -7.26
CA TYR A 19 -2.55 4.87 -5.97
C TYR A 19 -1.17 4.72 -5.34
N PHE A 20 -0.64 3.49 -5.27
CA PHE A 20 0.70 3.24 -4.76
C PHE A 20 1.76 4.07 -5.49
N LEU A 21 1.73 4.13 -6.82
CA LEU A 21 2.67 4.92 -7.62
C LEU A 21 2.52 6.43 -7.44
N SER A 22 1.33 6.91 -7.05
CA SER A 22 1.09 8.33 -6.76
C SER A 22 1.64 8.78 -5.40
N LEU A 23 1.99 7.84 -4.52
CA LEU A 23 2.52 8.15 -3.19
C LEU A 23 3.98 8.62 -3.25
N PRO A 24 4.43 9.41 -2.26
CA PRO A 24 5.84 9.79 -2.12
C PRO A 24 6.76 8.56 -2.05
N GLU A 25 8.01 8.71 -2.50
CA GLU A 25 8.98 7.61 -2.49
C GLU A 25 9.22 7.02 -1.09
N ASP A 26 9.35 7.86 -0.06
CA ASP A 26 9.46 7.43 1.34
C ASP A 26 8.30 6.56 1.80
N VAL A 27 7.07 6.93 1.42
CA VAL A 27 5.86 6.19 1.79
C VAL A 27 5.83 4.86 1.04
N ARG A 28 6.14 4.87 -0.26
CA ARG A 28 6.23 3.65 -1.07
C ARG A 28 7.28 2.68 -0.53
N ALA A 29 8.45 3.18 -0.16
CA ALA A 29 9.53 2.37 0.42
C ALA A 29 9.10 1.72 1.75
N GLN A 30 8.44 2.47 2.63
CA GLN A 30 7.92 1.94 3.91
C GLN A 30 6.81 0.91 3.71
N LEU A 31 5.89 1.17 2.79
CA LEU A 31 4.83 0.22 2.41
C LEU A 31 5.41 -1.05 1.78
N ALA A 32 6.43 -0.92 0.94
CA ALA A 32 7.13 -2.05 0.33
C ALA A 32 7.99 -2.84 1.33
N ALA A 33 8.50 -2.20 2.39
CA ALA A 33 9.23 -2.85 3.48
C ALA A 33 8.30 -3.67 4.39
N SER A 34 7.02 -3.31 4.48
CA SER A 34 5.98 -4.05 5.22
C SER A 34 4.74 -4.30 4.37
N PRO A 35 4.85 -5.16 3.34
CA PRO A 35 3.76 -5.40 2.40
C PRO A 35 2.66 -6.30 2.99
N ASN A 36 2.94 -7.00 4.09
CA ASN A 36 2.00 -7.90 4.75
C ASN A 36 0.89 -7.12 5.47
N GLY A 37 -0.35 -7.58 5.33
CA GLY A 37 -1.53 -6.94 5.93
C GLY A 37 -2.15 -5.83 5.08
N ILE A 38 -1.64 -5.60 3.86
CA ILE A 38 -2.24 -4.70 2.87
C ILE A 38 -2.93 -5.56 1.81
N GLY A 39 -4.17 -5.97 2.10
CA GLY A 39 -4.94 -6.86 1.22
C GLY A 39 -5.94 -6.13 0.32
N THR A 40 -6.23 -4.86 0.62
CA THR A 40 -7.20 -4.06 -0.12
C THR A 40 -6.70 -2.64 -0.32
N LEU A 41 -7.29 -1.93 -1.28
CA LEU A 41 -7.01 -0.51 -1.51
C LEU A 41 -7.26 0.33 -0.25
N LYS A 42 -8.24 -0.04 0.57
CA LYS A 42 -8.52 0.65 1.84
C LYS A 42 -7.35 0.50 2.82
N ASP A 43 -6.80 -0.71 2.97
CA ASP A 43 -5.64 -0.94 3.83
C ASP A 43 -4.42 -0.14 3.34
N LEU A 44 -4.21 -0.11 2.02
CA LEU A 44 -3.15 0.66 1.39
C LEU A 44 -3.29 2.16 1.69
N ARG A 45 -4.50 2.72 1.51
CA ARG A 45 -4.79 4.12 1.84
C ARG A 45 -4.59 4.41 3.32
N THR A 46 -5.10 3.56 4.21
CA THR A 46 -4.93 3.74 5.66
C THR A 46 -3.46 3.72 6.07
N ARG A 47 -2.66 2.79 5.54
CA ARG A 47 -1.22 2.74 5.82
C ARG A 47 -0.48 3.94 5.22
N ALA A 48 -0.80 4.33 4.00
CA ALA A 48 -0.21 5.51 3.38
C ALA A 48 -0.53 6.78 4.16
N ASP A 49 -1.77 6.93 4.64
CA ASP A 49 -2.21 8.06 5.47
C ASP A 49 -1.48 8.11 6.81
N GLN A 50 -1.32 6.96 7.49
CA GLN A 50 -0.52 6.86 8.72
C GLN A 50 0.94 7.27 8.52
N LEU A 51 1.50 7.00 7.34
CA LEU A 51 2.89 7.33 6.99
C LEU A 51 3.05 8.79 6.53
N MET A 52 2.03 9.36 5.87
CA MET A 52 2.03 10.76 5.41
C MET A 52 1.63 11.74 6.53
N GLY A 53 0.86 11.29 7.53
CA GLY A 53 0.28 12.11 8.59
C GLY A 53 0.94 11.95 9.96
N GLY A 54 2.22 11.60 10.03
CA GLY A 54 3.01 11.69 11.26
C GLY A 54 3.36 13.13 11.60
N GLY A 55 2.38 13.94 12.00
CA GLY A 55 2.53 15.35 12.43
C GLY A 55 1.21 15.95 12.91
#